data_AF-A0A4V1SSH1-F1
#
_entry.id   AF-A0A4V1SSH1-F1
#
_cell.length_a   1.000
_cell.length_b   1.000
_cell.length_c   1.000
_cell.angle_alpha   90.00
_cell.angle_beta   90.00
_cell.angle_gamma   90.00
#
_symmetry.space_group_name_H-M   'P 1'
#
loop_
_entity.id
_entity.type
_entity.pdbx_description
1 polymer ?
#
loop_
_entity_poly.entity_id
_entity_poly.type
_entity_poly.pdbx_seq_one_letter_code
_entity_poly.pdbx_strand_id
1 'polypeptide(L)'
;MKRPLICALLLALTLTACKKESTPGTADGDTTSVTNPKPGDKEAVADAAFDINKIPVSDKDLGTFPYFAPPEKYAYNYNKEASLRDIKEVDTEYFAINGKLIAQEGKSYKINIDKPSSEGTKFSSDEVLKYYKDTIAALGGVQVNDTEIAQAEYDRVGEKVLIDQHYGYTLDQNLLDRIKTFVIRTKDKVVWVQLCLLDQESGRIAVLEQPAK
;
A
#
# COMPACT_ATOMS: atom_id res chain seq x y z
N MET A 1 54.77 18.09 9.10
CA MET A 1 55.22 19.45 9.42
C MET A 1 54.01 20.33 9.71
N LYS A 2 54.07 20.96 10.88
CA LYS A 2 53.30 22.05 11.51
C LYS A 2 52.28 22.83 10.62
N ARG A 3 51.01 22.84 11.06
CA ARG A 3 49.98 23.90 10.91
C ARG A 3 50.49 25.21 11.57
N PRO A 4 50.01 26.46 11.30
CA PRO A 4 48.59 26.87 11.38
C PRO A 4 48.14 28.18 10.63
N LEU A 5 46.83 28.50 10.71
CA LEU A 5 46.14 29.82 10.80
C LEU A 5 44.65 29.53 10.46
N ILE A 6 43.61 29.59 11.29
CA ILE A 6 43.09 30.54 12.31
C ILE A 6 42.96 31.98 11.80
N CYS A 7 41.76 32.31 11.31
CA CYS A 7 41.17 33.65 11.40
C CYS A 7 39.70 33.48 11.81
N ALA A 8 39.42 33.84 13.06
CA ALA A 8 38.08 34.02 13.59
C ALA A 8 37.56 35.40 13.17
N LEU A 9 36.27 35.49 12.82
CA LEU A 9 35.55 36.76 12.85
C LEU A 9 34.12 36.50 13.34
N LEU A 10 33.86 36.92 14.57
CA LEU A 10 32.52 37.14 15.12
C LEU A 10 31.92 38.37 14.46
N LEU A 11 30.62 38.34 14.13
CA LEU A 11 29.80 39.55 14.09
C LEU A 11 28.35 39.25 14.53
N ALA A 12 27.77 40.22 15.22
CA ALA A 12 26.76 40.09 16.26
C ALA A 12 25.28 40.09 15.79
N LEU A 13 24.41 39.74 16.75
CA LEU A 13 22.95 39.75 16.69
C LEU A 13 22.34 41.13 16.42
N THR A 14 21.19 41.15 15.73
CA THR A 14 20.10 42.12 15.99
C THR A 14 18.75 41.42 15.93
N LEU A 15 18.02 41.42 17.05
CA LEU A 15 16.61 41.09 17.17
C LEU A 15 15.78 42.35 16.86
N THR A 16 14.81 42.26 15.97
CA THR A 16 13.76 43.29 15.79
C THR A 16 12.39 42.68 16.03
N ALA A 17 11.81 43.04 17.17
CA ALA A 17 10.45 42.74 17.58
C ALA A 17 9.52 43.86 17.10
N CYS A 18 8.50 43.52 16.30
CA CYS A 18 7.39 44.42 16.00
C CYS A 18 6.13 43.94 16.70
N LYS A 19 5.81 44.63 17.80
CA LYS A 19 4.54 44.60 18.52
C LYS A 19 3.57 45.53 17.80
N LYS A 20 2.34 45.07 17.52
CA LYS A 20 1.22 45.95 17.16
C LYS A 20 0.06 45.67 18.10
N GLU A 21 -0.18 46.63 18.98
CA GLU A 21 -1.31 46.66 19.89
C GLU A 21 -2.59 47.13 19.17
N SER A 22 -3.68 46.56 19.67
CA SER A 22 -5.08 46.77 19.32
C SER A 22 -5.71 47.87 20.18
N THR A 23 -6.72 48.55 19.64
CA THR A 23 -7.77 49.27 20.41
C THR A 23 -9.00 49.48 19.49
N PRO A 24 -10.21 49.77 20.01
CA PRO A 24 -11.40 49.00 19.69
C PRO A 24 -12.44 49.84 18.94
N GLY A 25 -13.37 49.17 18.27
CA GLY A 25 -14.57 49.79 17.70
C GLY A 25 -15.76 48.87 17.90
N THR A 26 -16.62 49.22 18.85
CA THR A 26 -17.96 48.66 19.01
C THR A 26 -18.89 49.29 17.98
N ALA A 27 -19.58 48.48 17.20
CA ALA A 27 -20.89 48.82 16.66
C ALA A 27 -21.68 47.52 16.50
N ASP A 28 -22.77 47.48 17.26
CA ASP A 28 -23.81 46.46 17.27
C ASP A 28 -24.55 46.46 15.92
N GLY A 29 -24.92 45.28 15.45
CA GLY A 29 -25.49 45.07 14.12
C GLY A 29 -25.97 43.64 13.97
N ASP A 30 -27.14 43.38 14.54
CA ASP A 30 -27.95 42.18 14.34
C ASP A 30 -28.09 41.89 12.83
N THR A 31 -27.56 40.76 12.39
CA THR A 31 -27.93 40.15 11.11
C THR A 31 -27.82 38.64 11.27
N THR A 32 -28.99 38.02 11.20
CA THR A 32 -29.24 36.59 11.17
C THR A 32 -28.41 35.96 10.04
N SER A 33 -27.41 35.14 10.39
CA SER A 33 -26.63 34.37 9.41
C SER A 33 -26.97 32.90 9.50
N VAL A 34 -27.60 32.44 8.43
CA VAL A 34 -27.95 31.05 8.12
C VAL A 34 -26.69 30.18 8.22
N THR A 35 -26.70 29.22 9.14
CA THR A 35 -25.65 28.20 9.25
C THR A 35 -25.74 27.27 8.05
N ASN A 36 -24.89 27.50 7.06
CA ASN A 36 -24.68 26.55 5.97
C ASN A 36 -23.92 25.33 6.55
N PRO A 37 -24.35 24.09 6.27
CA PRO A 37 -23.68 22.90 6.80
C PRO A 37 -22.28 22.79 6.18
N LYS A 38 -21.27 22.65 7.04
CA LYS A 38 -19.90 22.32 6.65
C LYS A 38 -19.90 20.95 5.96
N PRO A 39 -19.43 20.83 4.71
CA PRO A 39 -19.30 19.53 4.06
C PRO A 39 -18.18 18.73 4.73
N GLY A 40 -18.52 17.54 5.20
CA GLY A 40 -17.59 16.43 5.35
C GLY A 40 -16.87 16.31 6.68
N ASP A 41 -17.60 16.24 7.79
CA ASP A 41 -17.21 15.24 8.80
C ASP A 41 -17.36 13.88 8.13
N LYS A 42 -16.26 13.34 7.61
CA LYS A 42 -16.13 11.89 7.52
C LYS A 42 -16.17 11.44 8.97
N GLU A 43 -17.31 10.89 9.39
CA GLU A 43 -17.35 10.04 10.58
C GLU A 43 -16.12 9.14 10.51
N ALA A 44 -15.23 9.29 11.50
CA ALA A 44 -14.18 8.33 11.73
C ALA A 44 -14.90 7.00 12.00
N VAL A 45 -15.00 6.18 10.95
CA VAL A 45 -15.50 4.81 11.06
C VAL A 45 -14.61 4.15 12.10
N ALA A 46 -15.18 3.84 13.26
CA ALA A 46 -14.49 3.12 14.30
C ALA A 46 -13.84 1.88 13.67
N ASP A 47 -12.56 1.71 13.97
CA ASP A 47 -11.63 0.70 13.49
C ASP A 47 -12.10 -0.70 13.90
N ALA A 48 -13.17 -1.18 13.26
CA ALA A 48 -13.67 -2.53 13.44
C ALA A 48 -12.59 -3.47 12.93
N ALA A 49 -12.06 -4.30 13.83
CA ALA A 49 -11.08 -5.32 13.48
C ALA A 49 -11.56 -6.11 12.25
N PHE A 50 -10.66 -6.32 11.29
CA PHE A 50 -10.95 -7.09 10.10
C PHE A 50 -11.39 -8.51 10.48
N ASP A 51 -12.52 -8.95 9.94
CA ASP A 51 -13.07 -10.28 10.15
C ASP A 51 -13.17 -11.01 8.81
N ILE A 52 -12.27 -11.98 8.63
CA ILE A 52 -12.19 -12.83 7.43
C ILE A 52 -13.51 -13.58 7.16
N ASN A 53 -14.32 -13.83 8.18
CA ASN A 53 -15.56 -14.58 8.04
C ASN A 53 -16.66 -13.80 7.29
N LYS A 54 -16.52 -12.48 7.18
CA LYS A 54 -17.40 -11.61 6.41
C LYS A 54 -17.13 -11.67 4.90
N ILE A 55 -15.98 -12.22 4.48
CA ILE A 55 -15.68 -12.40 3.06
C ILE A 55 -16.49 -13.59 2.52
N PRO A 56 -17.29 -13.45 1.45
CA PRO A 56 -18.06 -14.56 0.90
C PRO A 56 -17.18 -15.75 0.53
N VAL A 57 -17.69 -16.97 0.72
CA VAL A 57 -17.04 -18.19 0.25
C VAL A 57 -17.34 -18.34 -1.24
N SER A 58 -16.30 -18.30 -2.07
CA SER A 58 -16.34 -18.58 -3.49
C SER A 58 -16.35 -20.09 -3.76
N ASP A 59 -17.15 -20.49 -4.75
CA ASP A 59 -17.21 -21.84 -5.31
C ASP A 59 -16.45 -21.96 -6.64
N LYS A 60 -15.76 -20.89 -7.07
CA LYS A 60 -14.99 -20.86 -8.32
C LYS A 60 -13.75 -21.73 -8.20
N ASP A 61 -13.39 -22.36 -9.31
CA ASP A 61 -12.09 -23.00 -9.45
C ASP A 61 -11.02 -21.92 -9.63
N LEU A 62 -10.06 -21.88 -8.70
CA LEU A 62 -8.92 -20.95 -8.74
C LEU A 62 -7.83 -21.45 -9.70
N GLY A 63 -7.86 -22.73 -10.10
CA GLY A 63 -6.81 -23.37 -10.87
C GLY A 63 -5.61 -23.76 -10.00
N THR A 64 -4.40 -23.62 -10.56
CA THR A 64 -3.15 -24.02 -9.92
C THR A 64 -2.41 -22.83 -9.35
N PHE A 65 -1.88 -22.96 -8.13
CA PHE A 65 -1.05 -21.92 -7.50
C PHE A 65 0.15 -21.55 -8.41
N PRO A 66 0.45 -20.26 -8.65
CA PRO A 66 -0.01 -19.07 -7.91
C PRO A 66 -1.29 -18.39 -8.47
N TYR A 67 -2.11 -19.11 -9.24
CA TYR A 67 -3.44 -18.74 -9.72
C TYR A 67 -3.51 -17.63 -10.79
N PHE A 68 -2.53 -16.74 -10.83
CA PHE A 68 -2.57 -15.58 -11.71
C PHE A 68 -1.38 -15.52 -12.67
N ALA A 69 -1.68 -15.21 -13.93
CA ALA A 69 -0.70 -14.87 -14.96
C ALA A 69 -0.47 -13.36 -14.99
N PRO A 70 0.65 -12.86 -15.56
CA PRO A 70 0.76 -11.45 -15.88
C PRO A 70 -0.23 -11.09 -17.01
N PRO A 71 -0.70 -9.82 -17.11
CA PRO A 71 -1.47 -9.38 -18.27
C PRO A 71 -0.66 -9.55 -19.56
N GLU A 72 -1.34 -9.72 -20.70
CA GLU A 72 -0.76 -10.17 -21.98
C GLU A 72 0.57 -9.49 -22.38
N LYS A 73 0.66 -8.16 -22.23
CA LYS A 73 1.84 -7.34 -22.58
C LYS A 73 2.85 -7.18 -21.44
N TYR A 74 2.62 -7.84 -20.32
CA TYR A 74 3.46 -7.77 -19.13
C TYR A 74 4.13 -9.13 -18.93
N ALA A 75 4.98 -9.21 -17.91
CA ALA A 75 5.77 -10.38 -17.59
C ALA A 75 6.11 -10.40 -16.09
N TYR A 76 6.38 -11.58 -15.54
CA TYR A 76 6.95 -11.77 -14.22
C TYR A 76 8.47 -11.89 -14.30
N ASN A 77 9.21 -10.90 -13.78
CA ASN A 77 10.67 -10.80 -13.96
C ASN A 77 11.08 -11.07 -15.43
N TYR A 78 10.37 -10.47 -16.38
CA TYR A 78 10.53 -10.66 -17.83
C TYR A 78 10.18 -12.05 -18.41
N ASN A 79 9.55 -12.95 -17.64
CA ASN A 79 8.99 -14.22 -18.11
C ASN A 79 7.47 -14.15 -18.27
N LYS A 80 6.91 -14.84 -19.27
CA LYS A 80 5.45 -14.84 -19.52
C LYS A 80 4.66 -15.75 -18.56
N GLU A 81 5.36 -16.59 -17.79
CA GLU A 81 4.75 -17.56 -16.88
C GLU A 81 5.38 -17.47 -15.49
N ALA A 82 4.63 -17.95 -14.50
CA ALA A 82 5.14 -18.07 -13.14
C ALA A 82 6.18 -19.19 -13.04
N SER A 83 7.29 -18.90 -12.35
CA SER A 83 8.34 -19.88 -12.10
C SER A 83 8.10 -20.58 -10.77
N LEU A 84 8.15 -21.91 -10.77
CA LEU A 84 8.01 -22.72 -9.55
C LEU A 84 9.13 -22.46 -8.53
N ARG A 85 10.26 -21.87 -8.96
CA ARG A 85 11.40 -21.56 -8.07
C ARG A 85 11.13 -20.37 -7.16
N ASP A 86 10.15 -19.55 -7.50
CA ASP A 86 9.75 -18.38 -6.72
C ASP A 86 8.62 -18.71 -5.73
N ILE A 87 8.23 -19.99 -5.66
CA ILE A 87 7.26 -20.51 -4.70
C ILE A 87 7.99 -20.96 -3.44
N LYS A 88 7.50 -20.50 -2.28
CA LYS A 88 7.90 -21.02 -0.97
C LYS A 88 6.71 -21.73 -0.33
N GLU A 89 6.90 -22.97 0.12
CA GLU A 89 5.84 -23.74 0.77
C GLU A 89 5.46 -23.18 2.16
N VAL A 90 6.40 -22.51 2.83
CA VAL A 90 6.18 -21.81 4.10
C VAL A 90 6.88 -20.46 4.02
N ASP A 91 6.12 -19.37 4.12
CA ASP A 91 6.62 -18.01 4.20
C ASP A 91 5.68 -17.15 5.04
N THR A 92 6.16 -15.95 5.40
CA THR A 92 5.36 -14.89 6.01
C THR A 92 5.30 -13.70 5.06
N GLU A 93 4.16 -13.02 4.99
CA GLU A 93 4.03 -11.73 4.31
C GLU A 93 3.07 -10.83 5.09
N TYR A 94 3.38 -9.55 5.18
CA TYR A 94 2.52 -8.53 5.74
C TYR A 94 1.60 -7.97 4.66
N PHE A 95 0.30 -8.15 4.89
CA PHE A 95 -0.75 -7.63 4.05
C PHE A 95 -1.34 -6.36 4.67
N ALA A 96 -1.56 -5.36 3.84
CA ALA A 96 -2.30 -4.17 4.18
C ALA A 96 -3.80 -4.50 4.22
N ILE A 97 -4.48 -4.15 5.30
CA ILE A 97 -5.92 -4.33 5.48
C ILE A 97 -6.46 -3.08 6.19
N ASN A 98 -7.29 -2.30 5.50
CA ASN A 98 -7.75 -0.99 5.98
C ASN A 98 -6.63 -0.11 6.56
N GLY A 99 -5.48 -0.07 5.88
CA GLY A 99 -4.30 0.71 6.28
C GLY A 99 -3.44 0.10 7.39
N LYS A 100 -3.75 -1.12 7.86
CA LYS A 100 -2.97 -1.85 8.86
C LYS A 100 -2.14 -2.98 8.27
N LEU A 101 -0.97 -3.23 8.85
CA LEU A 101 -0.09 -4.33 8.43
C LEU A 101 -0.34 -5.58 9.26
N ILE A 102 -0.90 -6.60 8.63
CA ILE A 102 -1.26 -7.87 9.27
C ILE A 102 -0.46 -9.01 8.63
N ALA A 103 0.35 -9.69 9.44
CA ALA A 103 1.13 -10.85 9.00
C ALA A 103 0.21 -12.04 8.68
N GLN A 104 0.48 -12.70 7.56
CA GLN A 104 -0.10 -13.98 7.19
C GLN A 104 1.02 -14.98 6.92
N GLU A 105 0.79 -16.24 7.28
CA GLU A 105 1.71 -17.34 7.03
C GLU A 105 1.09 -18.35 6.09
N GLY A 106 1.88 -18.89 5.18
CA GLY A 106 1.40 -19.88 4.23
C GLY A 106 2.33 -20.09 3.04
N LYS A 107 1.80 -20.75 2.01
CA LYS A 107 2.48 -20.97 0.75
C LYS A 107 2.44 -19.68 -0.06
N SER A 108 3.60 -19.16 -0.47
CA SER A 108 3.68 -17.86 -1.12
C SER A 108 4.36 -17.89 -2.49
N TYR A 109 4.02 -16.90 -3.30
CA TYR A 109 4.67 -16.53 -4.55
C TYR A 109 4.76 -15.02 -4.61
N LYS A 110 5.97 -14.49 -4.77
CA LYS A 110 6.26 -13.05 -4.70
C LYS A 110 7.14 -12.68 -5.89
N ILE A 111 6.69 -11.76 -6.74
CA ILE A 111 7.42 -11.44 -7.98
C ILE A 111 7.17 -10.02 -8.47
N ASN A 112 8.12 -9.48 -9.26
CA ASN A 112 7.91 -8.23 -9.97
C ASN A 112 7.03 -8.45 -11.21
N ILE A 113 6.29 -7.41 -11.56
CA ILE A 113 5.54 -7.30 -12.80
C ILE A 113 6.25 -6.25 -13.63
N ASP A 114 6.74 -6.65 -14.79
CA ASP A 114 7.50 -5.81 -15.68
C ASP A 114 6.81 -5.70 -17.03
N LYS A 115 7.06 -4.59 -17.71
CA LYS A 115 6.71 -4.45 -19.13
C LYS A 115 7.98 -4.62 -19.97
N PRO A 116 8.10 -5.70 -20.76
CA PRO A 116 9.25 -5.92 -21.61
C PRO A 116 9.47 -4.74 -22.58
N SER A 117 10.73 -4.37 -22.83
CA SER A 117 11.06 -3.26 -23.74
C SER A 117 10.57 -3.50 -25.18
N SER A 118 10.42 -4.77 -25.58
CA SER A 118 9.87 -5.19 -26.87
C SER A 118 8.43 -4.72 -27.12
N GLU A 119 7.67 -4.37 -26.07
CA GLU A 119 6.30 -3.86 -26.19
C GLU A 119 6.24 -2.38 -26.59
N GLY A 120 7.38 -1.67 -26.63
CA GLY A 120 7.50 -0.30 -27.14
C GLY A 120 6.72 0.77 -26.36
N THR A 121 6.13 0.42 -25.22
CA THR A 121 5.31 1.31 -24.39
C THR A 121 5.70 1.17 -22.92
N LYS A 122 5.51 2.24 -22.14
CA LYS A 122 5.81 2.23 -20.70
C LYS A 122 4.80 1.40 -19.92
N PHE A 123 5.20 0.96 -18.72
CA PHE A 123 4.32 0.30 -17.75
C PHE A 123 3.13 1.20 -17.43
N SER A 124 1.91 0.64 -17.40
CA SER A 124 0.72 1.36 -16.95
C SER A 124 0.18 0.70 -15.68
N SER A 125 0.20 1.43 -14.57
CA SER A 125 -0.37 0.92 -13.32
C SER A 125 -1.86 0.61 -13.44
N ASP A 126 -2.59 1.44 -14.21
CA ASP A 126 -4.04 1.31 -14.36
C ASP A 126 -4.43 0.08 -15.19
N GLU A 127 -3.71 -0.21 -16.27
CA GLU A 127 -3.92 -1.43 -17.06
C GLU A 127 -3.72 -2.68 -16.21
N VAL A 128 -2.63 -2.72 -15.45
CA VAL A 128 -2.27 -3.85 -14.59
C VAL A 128 -3.27 -4.00 -13.45
N LEU A 129 -3.61 -2.90 -12.76
CA LEU A 129 -4.58 -2.91 -11.68
C LEU A 129 -5.95 -3.39 -12.17
N LYS A 130 -6.41 -2.87 -13.31
CA LYS A 130 -7.69 -3.27 -13.90
C LYS A 130 -7.71 -4.77 -14.20
N TYR A 131 -6.66 -5.29 -14.84
CA TYR A 131 -6.55 -6.72 -15.13
C TYR A 131 -6.70 -7.57 -13.86
N TYR A 132 -5.86 -7.32 -12.85
CA TYR A 132 -5.90 -8.13 -11.63
C TYR A 132 -7.21 -7.96 -10.86
N LYS A 133 -7.75 -6.74 -10.77
CA LYS A 133 -9.03 -6.50 -10.11
C LYS A 133 -10.15 -7.31 -10.77
N ASP A 134 -10.22 -7.30 -12.10
CA ASP A 134 -11.25 -8.05 -12.84
C ASP A 134 -11.05 -9.57 -12.69
N THR A 135 -9.81 -10.07 -12.82
CA THR A 135 -9.49 -11.49 -12.68
C THR A 135 -9.76 -12.00 -11.27
N ILE A 136 -9.38 -11.26 -10.24
CA ILE A 136 -9.62 -11.62 -8.83
C ILE A 136 -11.12 -11.58 -8.52
N ALA A 137 -11.83 -10.56 -8.98
CA ALA A 137 -13.29 -10.46 -8.79
C ALA A 137 -14.03 -11.62 -9.47
N ALA A 138 -13.60 -12.05 -10.66
CA ALA A 138 -14.17 -13.20 -11.36
C ALA A 138 -14.02 -14.52 -10.57
N LEU A 139 -13.01 -14.62 -9.71
CA LEU A 139 -12.79 -15.74 -8.78
C LEU A 139 -13.51 -15.57 -7.44
N GLY A 140 -14.33 -14.53 -7.28
CA GLY A 140 -15.04 -14.22 -6.04
C GLY A 140 -14.18 -13.48 -5.00
N GLY A 141 -13.07 -12.87 -5.42
CA GLY A 141 -12.22 -12.09 -4.54
C GLY A 141 -12.82 -10.74 -4.16
N VAL A 142 -12.47 -10.28 -2.96
CA VAL A 142 -12.93 -9.01 -2.38
C VAL A 142 -11.72 -8.15 -2.06
N GLN A 143 -11.78 -6.86 -2.43
CA GLN A 143 -10.75 -5.90 -2.02
C GLN A 143 -10.92 -5.54 -0.55
N VAL A 144 -9.86 -5.69 0.24
CA VAL A 144 -9.83 -5.46 1.70
C VAL A 144 -8.91 -4.32 2.11
N ASN A 145 -8.19 -3.73 1.15
CA ASN A 145 -7.45 -2.49 1.35
C ASN A 145 -7.57 -1.59 0.11
N ASP A 146 -7.96 -0.34 0.35
CA ASP A 146 -7.91 0.73 -0.64
C ASP A 146 -7.38 2.05 -0.03
N THR A 147 -6.87 1.97 1.19
CA THR A 147 -6.41 3.12 1.97
C THR A 147 -4.89 3.07 2.11
N GLU A 148 -4.31 4.24 2.30
CA GLU A 148 -2.91 4.39 2.65
C GLU A 148 -2.59 3.65 3.97
N ILE A 149 -1.39 3.09 4.05
CA ILE A 149 -0.88 2.44 5.26
C ILE A 149 -0.24 3.51 6.14
N ALA A 150 -0.69 3.63 7.38
CA ALA A 150 -0.15 4.63 8.28
C ALA A 150 1.33 4.37 8.59
N GLN A 151 2.16 5.42 8.62
CA GLN A 151 3.59 5.30 8.97
C GLN A 151 3.82 4.55 10.29
N ALA A 152 2.94 4.77 11.29
CA ALA A 152 3.01 4.08 12.57
C ALA A 152 2.94 2.54 12.45
N GLU A 153 2.31 2.00 11.40
CA GLU A 153 2.27 0.56 11.14
C GLU A 153 3.61 0.03 10.62
N TYR A 154 4.29 0.79 9.76
CA TYR A 154 5.66 0.48 9.34
C TYR A 154 6.62 0.52 10.51
N ASP A 155 6.50 1.54 11.36
CA ASP A 155 7.34 1.67 12.55
C ASP A 155 7.06 0.52 13.55
N ARG A 156 5.80 0.12 13.71
CA ARG A 156 5.37 -0.99 14.58
C ARG A 156 5.95 -2.33 14.13
N VAL A 157 5.96 -2.61 12.83
CA VAL A 157 6.48 -3.87 12.30
C VAL A 157 8.01 -3.85 12.18
N GLY A 158 8.56 -2.71 11.76
CA GLY A 158 9.99 -2.45 11.67
C GLY A 158 10.63 -2.93 10.37
N GLU A 159 11.63 -2.17 9.90
CA GLU A 159 12.35 -2.43 8.65
C GLU A 159 13.03 -3.81 8.63
N LYS A 160 13.57 -4.27 9.75
CA LYS A 160 14.20 -5.60 9.84
C LYS A 160 13.23 -6.72 9.42
N VAL A 161 11.96 -6.61 9.79
CA VAL A 161 10.94 -7.61 9.46
C VAL A 161 10.50 -7.45 8.01
N LEU A 162 10.22 -6.22 7.57
CA LEU A 162 9.69 -5.98 6.23
C LEU A 162 10.73 -6.18 5.13
N ILE A 163 11.95 -5.69 5.35
CA ILE A 163 13.04 -5.61 4.37
C ILE A 163 14.03 -6.75 4.57
N ASP A 164 14.73 -6.82 5.72
CA ASP A 164 15.82 -7.80 5.89
C ASP A 164 15.29 -9.25 5.84
N GLN A 165 14.11 -9.50 6.43
CA GLN A 165 13.44 -10.81 6.39
C GLN A 165 12.56 -11.00 5.15
N HIS A 166 12.41 -9.98 4.29
CA HIS A 166 11.62 -10.03 3.06
C HIS A 166 10.14 -10.40 3.28
N TYR A 167 9.54 -9.97 4.40
CA TYR A 167 8.12 -10.17 4.70
C TYR A 167 7.22 -9.00 4.27
N GLY A 168 7.76 -7.96 3.66
CA GLY A 168 7.01 -6.85 3.06
C GLY A 168 7.35 -6.66 1.59
N TYR A 169 7.37 -7.72 0.79
CA TYR A 169 7.83 -7.67 -0.60
C TYR A 169 7.09 -6.62 -1.45
N THR A 170 5.78 -6.52 -1.22
CA THR A 170 4.89 -5.56 -1.89
C THR A 170 4.69 -4.27 -1.10
N LEU A 171 5.43 -4.08 -0.01
CA LEU A 171 5.37 -2.87 0.78
C LEU A 171 6.53 -1.96 0.40
N ASP A 172 6.23 -0.67 0.23
CA ASP A 172 7.23 0.36 0.01
C ASP A 172 6.80 1.61 0.77
N GLN A 173 7.62 2.01 1.74
CA GLN A 173 7.35 3.18 2.59
C GLN A 173 7.31 4.49 1.80
N ASN A 174 7.84 4.51 0.58
CA ASN A 174 7.81 5.69 -0.29
C ASN A 174 6.62 5.68 -1.26
N LEU A 175 5.83 4.60 -1.30
CA LEU A 175 4.71 4.39 -2.24
C LEU A 175 3.42 4.01 -1.49
N LEU A 176 3.14 4.72 -0.39
CA LEU A 176 2.13 4.38 0.60
C LEU A 176 0.69 4.26 0.06
N ASP A 177 0.35 4.96 -1.03
CA ASP A 177 -0.98 5.03 -1.62
C ASP A 177 -1.25 3.97 -2.72
N ARG A 178 -0.24 3.15 -3.05
CA ARG A 178 -0.27 2.29 -4.26
C ARG A 178 -0.54 0.82 -3.97
N ILE A 179 -0.84 0.49 -2.72
CA ILE A 179 -1.01 -0.88 -2.26
C ILE A 179 -2.48 -1.29 -2.29
N LYS A 180 -2.80 -2.33 -3.07
CA LYS A 180 -4.14 -2.90 -3.16
C LYS A 180 -4.11 -4.34 -2.69
N THR A 181 -4.99 -4.68 -1.76
CA THR A 181 -5.07 -6.02 -1.17
C THR A 181 -6.43 -6.62 -1.42
N PHE A 182 -6.41 -7.88 -1.83
CA PHE A 182 -7.60 -8.68 -2.11
C PHE A 182 -7.53 -10.01 -1.38
N VAL A 183 -8.70 -10.57 -1.11
CA VAL A 183 -8.88 -11.87 -0.47
C VAL A 183 -9.87 -12.68 -1.27
N ILE A 184 -9.51 -13.92 -1.58
CA ILE A 184 -10.43 -14.96 -2.07
C ILE A 184 -10.56 -16.01 -0.97
N ARG A 185 -11.78 -16.26 -0.49
CA ARG A 185 -12.06 -17.35 0.44
C ARG A 185 -12.78 -18.46 -0.30
N THR A 186 -12.30 -19.69 -0.21
CA THR A 186 -13.01 -20.89 -0.66
C THR A 186 -13.36 -21.75 0.56
N LYS A 187 -13.95 -22.93 0.34
CA LYS A 187 -14.22 -23.89 1.42
C LYS A 187 -12.94 -24.42 2.06
N ASP A 188 -11.86 -24.53 1.29
CA ASP A 188 -10.65 -25.25 1.69
C ASP A 188 -9.47 -24.32 1.99
N LYS A 189 -9.50 -23.08 1.48
CA LYS A 189 -8.38 -22.15 1.56
C LYS A 189 -8.78 -20.68 1.55
N VAL A 190 -7.86 -19.85 2.03
CA VAL A 190 -7.87 -18.40 1.89
C VAL A 190 -6.65 -18.00 1.07
N VAL A 191 -6.87 -17.21 0.02
CA VAL A 191 -5.82 -16.67 -0.83
C VAL A 191 -5.78 -15.16 -0.67
N TRP A 192 -4.63 -14.66 -0.26
CA TRP A 192 -4.31 -13.24 -0.17
C TRP A 192 -3.55 -12.81 -1.42
N VAL A 193 -3.92 -11.66 -1.98
CA VAL A 193 -3.24 -11.06 -3.13
C VAL A 193 -2.97 -9.60 -2.84
N GLN A 194 -1.71 -9.17 -2.91
CA GLN A 194 -1.32 -7.77 -2.73
C GLN A 194 -0.55 -7.28 -3.95
N LEU A 195 -0.86 -6.07 -4.39
CA LEU A 195 -0.19 -5.38 -5.48
C LEU A 195 0.43 -4.08 -4.97
N CYS A 196 1.62 -3.76 -5.43
CA CYS A 196 2.19 -2.40 -5.38
C CYS A 196 2.63 -2.02 -6.79
N LEU A 197 2.09 -0.93 -7.32
CA LEU A 197 2.25 -0.56 -8.73
C LEU A 197 2.83 0.85 -8.86
N LEU A 198 3.87 0.99 -9.68
CA LEU A 198 4.55 2.26 -9.95
C LEU A 198 4.38 2.60 -11.43
N ASP A 199 3.50 3.58 -11.70
CA ASP A 199 3.20 3.98 -13.08
C ASP A 199 4.47 4.37 -13.84
N GLN A 200 4.53 4.01 -15.11
CA GLN A 200 5.68 4.18 -16.00
C GLN A 200 6.96 3.40 -15.63
N GLU A 201 6.98 2.63 -14.54
CA GLU A 201 8.14 1.85 -14.12
C GLU A 201 7.85 0.34 -14.09
N SER A 202 7.25 -0.18 -13.02
CA SER A 202 7.01 -1.60 -12.78
C SER A 202 5.98 -1.83 -11.67
N GLY A 203 5.71 -3.09 -11.34
CA GLY A 203 4.87 -3.48 -10.22
C GLY A 203 5.45 -4.65 -9.44
N ARG A 204 4.80 -4.98 -8.32
CA ARG A 204 5.06 -6.17 -7.51
C ARG A 204 3.74 -6.84 -7.15
N ILE A 205 3.74 -8.16 -7.11
CA ILE A 205 2.64 -8.97 -6.62
C ILE A 205 3.12 -9.96 -5.56
N ALA A 206 2.34 -10.12 -4.51
CA ALA A 206 2.47 -11.21 -3.55
C ALA A 206 1.14 -11.99 -3.52
N VAL A 207 1.23 -13.30 -3.67
CA VAL A 207 0.12 -14.25 -3.52
C VAL A 207 0.48 -15.18 -2.36
N LEU A 208 -0.43 -15.32 -1.39
CA LEU A 208 -0.24 -16.23 -0.26
C LEU A 208 -1.50 -17.08 -0.05
N GLU A 209 -1.33 -18.39 -0.04
CA GLU A 209 -2.36 -19.36 0.29
C GLU A 209 -2.18 -19.89 1.72
N GLN A 210 -3.28 -19.94 2.45
CA GLN A 210 -3.39 -20.68 3.71
C GLN A 210 -4.62 -21.60 3.69
N PRO A 211 -4.60 -22.71 4.43
CA PRO A 211 -5.80 -23.52 4.66
C PRO A 211 -6.93 -22.66 5.26
N ALA A 212 -8.17 -22.96 4.89
CA ALA A 212 -9.32 -22.35 5.55
C ALA A 212 -9.35 -22.80 7.02
N LYS A 213 -9.66 -21.84 7.91
CA LYS A 213 -9.82 -22.08 9.35
C LYS A 213 -11.29 -22.36 9.68
#